data_AF-A0A6J4Q6A6-F1
#
_entry.id   AF-A0A6J4Q6A6-F1
#
_cell.length_a   1.000
_cell.length_b   1.000
_cell.length_c   1.000
_cell.angle_alpha   90.00
_cell.angle_beta   90.00
_cell.angle_gamma   90.00
#
_symmetry.space_group_name_H-M   'P 1'
#
loop_
_entity.id
_entity.type
_entity.pdbx_description
1 polymer ?
#
loop_
_entity_poly.entity_id
_entity_poly.type
_entity_poly.pdbx_seq_one_letter_code
_entity_poly.pdbx_strand_id
1 'polypeptide(L)'
;MIQLISKEGIAKSGKKALASAVVLAAMGAGLMMSAQPAHADDFTVNSTNDADDHACNASHCSLREALFQANLNSGPDTVKFNISGSGVKTIKLESPLDSLLDDGTTIDGYSPP
;
A
#
# COMPACT_ATOMS: atom_id res chain seq x y z
N MET A 1 35.41 -26.54 -49.02
CA MET A 1 34.20 -25.99 -48.36
C MET A 1 34.64 -24.78 -47.56
N ILE A 2 34.87 -23.67 -48.26
CA ILE A 2 35.57 -22.49 -47.74
C ILE A 2 34.52 -21.51 -47.21
N GLN A 3 34.58 -21.28 -45.90
CA GLN A 3 33.99 -20.13 -45.22
C GLN A 3 34.28 -18.84 -45.99
N LEU A 4 33.28 -18.00 -46.23
CA LEU A 4 33.48 -16.54 -46.31
C LEU A 4 32.16 -15.82 -46.06
N ILE A 5 32.26 -14.91 -45.10
CA ILE A 5 31.27 -14.08 -44.42
C ILE A 5 30.83 -12.93 -45.36
N SER A 6 29.99 -12.00 -44.85
CA SER A 6 29.93 -10.56 -45.22
C SER A 6 28.84 -10.19 -46.27
N LYS A 7 27.92 -9.23 -46.10
CA LYS A 7 27.73 -8.10 -45.16
C LYS A 7 26.26 -7.64 -45.20
N GLU A 8 25.68 -7.31 -44.05
CA GLU A 8 24.69 -6.22 -43.99
C GLU A 8 25.47 -4.91 -43.82
N GLY A 9 25.34 -4.00 -44.78
CA GLY A 9 25.87 -2.65 -44.71
C GLY A 9 24.77 -1.67 -44.33
N ILE A 10 24.52 -1.48 -43.04
CA ILE A 10 23.70 -0.40 -42.49
C ILE A 10 24.48 0.91 -42.63
N ALA A 11 23.91 1.85 -43.36
CA ALA A 11 24.34 3.25 -43.38
C ALA A 11 23.90 3.96 -42.09
N LYS A 12 24.78 4.75 -41.46
CA LYS A 12 24.46 6.15 -41.16
C LYS A 12 25.67 7.00 -40.77
N SER A 13 25.61 8.19 -41.35
CA SER A 13 26.54 9.31 -41.30
C SER A 13 26.82 9.81 -39.90
N GLY A 14 28.10 10.09 -39.64
CA GLY A 14 28.62 10.59 -38.38
C GLY A 14 28.47 12.11 -38.23
N LYS A 15 28.38 12.54 -36.98
CA LYS A 15 28.76 13.88 -36.54
C LYS A 15 29.83 13.73 -35.46
N LYS A 16 31.08 13.95 -35.86
CA LYS A 16 32.25 14.24 -35.00
C LYS A 16 32.21 15.75 -34.68
N ALA A 17 32.73 16.35 -33.62
CA ALA A 17 33.44 16.00 -32.38
C ALA A 17 33.28 17.26 -31.48
N LEU A 18 33.48 17.27 -30.15
CA LEU A 18 34.72 17.39 -29.34
C LEU A 18 34.19 17.85 -27.95
N ALA A 19 34.79 17.70 -26.77
CA ALA A 19 35.94 16.98 -26.22
C ALA A 19 35.80 17.12 -24.68
N SER A 20 36.08 16.04 -23.94
CA SER A 20 36.86 16.01 -22.68
C SER A 20 36.45 14.82 -21.83
N ALA A 21 37.37 13.87 -21.73
CA ALA A 21 37.33 12.82 -20.72
C ALA A 21 37.54 13.45 -19.34
N VAL A 22 36.49 13.41 -18.50
CA VAL A 22 36.67 13.42 -17.05
C VAL A 22 36.62 11.97 -16.56
N VAL A 23 37.61 11.70 -15.74
CA VAL A 23 38.13 10.43 -15.27
C VAL A 23 37.34 9.97 -14.04
N LEU A 24 37.02 8.67 -13.97
CA LEU A 24 36.75 7.83 -12.79
C LEU A 24 35.62 8.21 -11.78
N ALA A 25 34.82 7.19 -11.49
CA ALA A 25 34.03 6.94 -10.27
C ALA A 25 32.71 7.73 -10.05
N ALA A 26 31.59 7.02 -10.21
CA ALA A 26 30.46 7.10 -9.27
C ALA A 26 29.55 5.87 -9.44
N MET A 27 29.77 4.83 -8.63
CA MET A 27 28.67 3.95 -8.23
C MET A 27 27.74 4.82 -7.37
N GLY A 28 26.75 5.43 -8.00
CA GLY A 28 25.89 6.43 -7.36
C GLY A 28 24.52 6.49 -8.00
N ALA A 29 23.96 5.34 -8.37
CA ALA A 29 22.53 5.23 -8.63
C ALA A 29 21.82 5.20 -7.28
N GLY A 30 21.72 6.37 -6.63
CA GLY A 30 20.91 6.53 -5.43
C GLY A 30 19.47 6.15 -5.76
N LEU A 31 18.95 5.15 -5.04
CA LEU A 31 17.53 4.84 -5.05
C LEU A 31 16.79 6.11 -4.62
N MET A 32 16.13 6.78 -5.56
CA MET A 32 15.20 7.86 -5.26
C MET A 32 13.98 7.20 -4.60
N MET A 33 14.04 7.05 -3.28
CA MET A 33 12.89 6.64 -2.47
C MET A 33 11.90 7.80 -2.55
N SER A 34 10.93 7.73 -3.47
CA SER A 34 9.82 8.67 -3.47
C SER A 34 9.06 8.47 -2.16
N ALA A 35 9.04 9.49 -1.30
CA ALA A 35 8.16 9.48 -0.15
C ALA A 35 6.73 9.53 -0.67
N GLN A 36 6.02 8.39 -0.62
CA GLN A 36 4.58 8.38 -0.87
C GLN A 36 3.87 9.07 0.30
N PRO A 37 2.79 9.83 0.03
CA PRO A 37 1.94 10.36 1.08
C PRO A 37 1.48 9.22 1.98
N ALA A 38 1.55 9.39 3.30
CA ALA A 38 0.82 8.53 4.22
C ALA A 38 -0.68 8.86 4.04
N HIS A 39 -1.48 7.84 3.76
CA HIS A 39 -2.94 7.96 3.63
C HIS A 39 -3.54 7.51 4.96
N ALA A 40 -4.21 8.42 5.66
CA ALA A 40 -4.97 8.10 6.86
C ALA A 40 -6.42 7.88 6.44
N ASP A 41 -6.96 6.68 6.65
CA ASP A 41 -8.36 6.35 6.36
C ASP A 41 -9.15 6.05 7.64
N ASP A 42 -10.47 6.26 7.55
CA ASP A 42 -11.43 5.95 8.61
C ASP A 42 -12.23 4.68 8.25
N PHE A 43 -12.11 3.64 9.07
CA PHE A 43 -12.89 2.40 8.95
C PHE A 43 -14.00 2.37 9.99
N THR A 44 -15.27 2.38 9.56
CA THR A 44 -16.42 2.44 10.48
C THR A 44 -17.05 1.07 10.68
N VAL A 45 -16.83 0.48 11.85
CA VAL A 45 -17.49 -0.75 12.29
C VAL A 45 -18.99 -0.47 12.49
N ASN A 46 -19.84 -1.13 11.71
CA ASN A 46 -21.30 -0.94 11.75
C ASN A 46 -22.08 -2.22 12.13
N SER A 47 -21.36 -3.33 12.35
CA SER A 47 -21.91 -4.63 12.71
C SER A 47 -21.33 -5.19 14.00
N THR A 48 -22.11 -5.97 14.75
CA THR A 48 -21.65 -6.71 15.93
C THR A 48 -21.25 -8.16 15.65
N ASN A 49 -21.49 -8.65 14.43
CA ASN A 49 -21.04 -10.00 14.05
C ASN A 49 -19.53 -10.00 13.73
N ASP A 50 -18.92 -11.17 13.71
CA ASP A 50 -17.51 -11.40 13.35
C ASP A 50 -17.38 -12.01 11.95
N ALA A 51 -18.33 -11.70 11.06
CA ALA A 51 -18.28 -12.13 9.67
C ALA A 51 -17.17 -11.38 8.92
N ASP A 52 -16.64 -12.02 7.89
CA ASP A 52 -15.61 -11.49 7.02
C ASP A 52 -15.97 -11.76 5.55
N ASP A 53 -16.41 -10.72 4.85
CA ASP A 53 -16.61 -10.68 3.40
C ASP A 53 -15.48 -9.96 2.66
N HIS A 54 -14.39 -9.64 3.38
CA HIS A 54 -13.20 -8.92 2.95
C HIS A 54 -13.47 -7.47 2.51
N ALA A 55 -14.61 -6.88 2.89
CA ALA A 55 -14.91 -5.47 2.66
C ALA A 55 -15.36 -4.78 3.95
N CYS A 56 -14.92 -3.54 4.14
CA CYS A 56 -15.49 -2.63 5.14
C CYS A 56 -16.23 -1.52 4.40
N ASN A 57 -17.55 -1.55 4.37
CA ASN A 57 -18.37 -0.58 3.66
C ASN A 57 -19.66 -0.22 4.42
N ALA A 58 -20.48 0.65 3.83
CA ALA A 58 -21.73 1.12 4.46
C ALA A 58 -22.77 0.02 4.71
N SER A 59 -22.72 -1.09 3.96
CA SER A 59 -23.66 -2.21 4.12
C SER A 59 -23.26 -3.10 5.29
N HIS A 60 -21.96 -3.37 5.43
CA HIS A 60 -21.40 -4.22 6.46
C HIS A 60 -19.92 -3.91 6.64
N CYS A 61 -19.51 -3.80 7.90
CA CYS A 61 -18.14 -3.73 8.36
C CYS A 61 -18.08 -4.22 9.81
N SER A 62 -17.49 -5.40 10.01
CA SER A 62 -17.14 -6.00 11.29
C SER A 62 -15.82 -5.43 11.82
N LEU A 63 -15.53 -5.68 13.11
CA LEU A 63 -14.23 -5.32 13.68
C LEU A 63 -13.07 -6.04 12.96
N ARG A 64 -13.28 -7.27 12.50
CA ARG A 64 -12.29 -8.04 11.76
C ARG A 64 -11.98 -7.41 10.42
N GLU A 65 -13.02 -7.04 9.67
CA GLU A 65 -12.86 -6.38 8.38
C GLU A 65 -12.18 -5.01 8.52
N ALA A 66 -12.56 -4.21 9.52
CA ALA A 66 -11.92 -2.91 9.77
C ALA A 66 -10.41 -3.04 10.04
N LEU A 67 -10.01 -4.00 10.87
CA LEU A 67 -8.59 -4.23 11.17
C LEU A 67 -7.83 -4.83 9.98
N PHE A 68 -8.48 -5.67 9.18
CA PHE A 68 -7.91 -6.18 7.93
C PHE A 68 -7.62 -5.03 6.95
N GLN A 69 -8.59 -4.12 6.76
CA GLN A 69 -8.40 -2.97 5.86
C GLN A 69 -7.35 -1.99 6.39
N ALA A 70 -7.31 -1.72 7.70
CA ALA A 70 -6.26 -0.91 8.31
C ALA A 70 -4.86 -1.52 8.09
N ASN A 71 -4.73 -2.84 8.17
CA ASN A 71 -3.45 -3.50 7.86
C ASN A 71 -3.06 -3.45 6.37
N LEU A 72 -4.03 -3.25 5.47
CA LEU A 72 -3.77 -3.10 4.03
C LEU A 72 -3.51 -1.64 3.63
N ASN A 73 -3.98 -0.69 4.41
CA ASN A 73 -3.75 0.73 4.16
C ASN A 73 -2.43 1.18 4.79
N SER A 74 -1.76 2.12 4.13
CA SER A 74 -0.45 2.60 4.57
C SER A 74 -0.59 3.96 5.25
N GLY A 75 -0.19 4.03 6.53
CA GLY A 75 -0.25 5.25 7.31
C GLY A 75 -1.28 5.17 8.44
N PRO A 76 -1.34 6.19 9.29
CA PRO A 76 -2.11 6.12 10.53
C PRO A 76 -3.62 6.13 10.27
N ASP A 77 -4.24 4.97 10.44
CA ASP A 77 -5.69 4.81 10.27
C ASP A 77 -6.48 5.03 11.56
N THR A 78 -7.79 5.22 11.42
CA THR A 78 -8.71 5.23 12.55
C THR A 78 -9.86 4.25 12.35
N VAL A 79 -10.02 3.32 13.28
CA VAL A 79 -11.20 2.45 13.37
C VAL A 79 -12.21 3.10 14.31
N LYS A 80 -13.38 3.46 13.79
CA LYS A 80 -14.51 4.07 14.53
C LYS A 80 -15.71 3.11 14.59
N PHE A 81 -16.71 3.44 15.42
CA PHE A 81 -17.89 2.59 15.63
C PHE A 81 -19.19 3.36 15.37
N ASN A 82 -20.03 2.82 14.48
CA ASN A 82 -21.38 3.30 14.20
C ASN A 82 -22.38 2.14 14.13
N ILE A 83 -22.53 1.44 15.24
CA ILE A 83 -23.40 0.26 15.34
C ILE A 83 -24.80 0.70 15.78
N SER A 84 -25.79 0.41 14.94
CA SER A 84 -27.18 0.86 15.16
C SER A 84 -27.85 0.27 16.42
N GLY A 85 -28.87 0.99 16.92
CA GLY A 85 -29.70 0.63 18.07
C GLY A 85 -29.17 1.15 19.42
N SER A 86 -29.98 1.08 20.47
CA SER A 86 -29.61 1.53 21.82
C SER A 86 -28.81 0.50 22.62
N GLY A 87 -28.19 0.94 23.71
CA GLY A 87 -27.51 0.09 24.69
C GLY A 87 -26.10 -0.34 24.31
N VAL A 88 -25.46 -1.09 25.21
CA VAL A 88 -24.11 -1.63 25.01
C VAL A 88 -24.09 -2.59 23.82
N LYS A 89 -23.09 -2.43 22.96
CA LYS A 89 -22.83 -3.32 21.82
C LYS A 89 -21.70 -4.26 22.19
N THR A 90 -21.98 -5.55 22.16
CA THR A 90 -20.97 -6.59 22.41
C THR A 90 -20.61 -7.23 21.08
N ILE A 91 -19.35 -7.14 20.70
CA ILE A 91 -18.79 -7.86 19.55
C ILE A 91 -18.22 -9.17 20.08
N LYS A 92 -18.79 -10.29 19.66
CA LYS A 92 -18.30 -11.61 20.04
C LYS A 92 -17.41 -12.13 18.91
N LEU A 93 -16.12 -12.27 19.20
CA LEU A 93 -15.17 -12.85 18.27
C LEU A 93 -15.34 -14.37 18.21
N GLU A 94 -15.27 -14.92 17.00
CA GLU A 94 -15.29 -16.37 16.73
C GLU A 94 -13.88 -16.96 16.71
N SER A 95 -12.88 -16.12 16.46
CA SER A 95 -11.46 -16.47 16.49
C SER A 95 -10.61 -15.24 16.90
N PRO A 96 -9.33 -15.41 17.26
CA PRO A 96 -8.43 -14.27 17.47
C PRO A 96 -8.46 -13.29 16.28
N LEU A 97 -8.34 -11.99 16.57
CA LEU A 97 -8.14 -10.97 15.55
C LEU A 97 -6.68 -10.96 15.12
N ASP A 98 -6.43 -10.52 13.89
CA ASP A 98 -5.07 -10.26 13.42
C ASP A 98 -4.45 -9.14 14.24
N SER A 99 -3.13 -9.21 14.43
CA SER A 99 -2.38 -8.09 15.00
C SER A 99 -2.43 -6.90 14.06
N LEU A 100 -2.50 -5.69 14.61
CA LEU A 100 -2.22 -4.48 13.85
C LEU A 100 -0.74 -4.46 13.47
N LEU A 101 -0.48 -4.37 12.17
CA LEU A 101 0.85 -4.34 11.56
C LEU A 101 1.22 -2.93 11.09
N ASP A 102 0.23 -2.03 10.98
CA ASP A 102 0.45 -0.63 10.64
C ASP A 102 0.92 0.20 11.86
N ASP A 103 1.87 1.08 11.61
CA ASP A 103 2.48 1.97 12.60
C ASP A 103 1.65 3.24 12.76
N GLY A 104 0.46 3.11 13.37
CA GLY A 104 -0.36 4.30 13.67
C GLY A 104 -1.87 4.09 13.78
N THR A 105 -2.37 2.88 13.52
CA THR A 105 -3.80 2.60 13.64
C THR A 105 -4.33 2.91 15.05
N THR A 106 -5.35 3.75 15.12
CA THR A 106 -6.10 4.10 16.34
C THR A 106 -7.45 3.41 16.34
N ILE A 107 -7.82 2.78 17.47
CA ILE A 107 -9.17 2.24 17.67
C ILE A 107 -9.94 3.20 18.58
N ASP A 108 -10.86 3.97 18.01
CA ASP A 108 -11.64 4.99 18.71
C ASP A 108 -13.08 4.52 18.93
N GLY A 109 -13.33 4.00 20.14
CA GLY A 109 -14.68 3.63 20.61
C GLY A 109 -15.45 4.76 21.29
N TYR A 110 -14.97 6.00 21.25
CA TYR A 110 -15.53 7.13 21.99
C TYR A 110 -16.09 8.22 21.08
N SER A 111 -15.37 8.59 20.02
CA SER A 111 -15.83 9.64 19.11
C SER A 111 -16.91 9.12 18.15
N PRO A 112 -17.92 9.93 17.80
CA PRO A 112 -18.80 9.61 16.69
C PRO A 112 -18.01 9.49 15.38
N PRO A 113 -18.50 8.69 14.41
CA PRO A 113 -17.91 8.61 13.07
C PRO A 113 -17.76 9.98 12.41
#